data_AF-A0AAV3Z6J7-F1
#
_entry.id   AF-A0AAV3Z6J7-F1
#
_cell.length_a   1.000
_cell.length_b   1.000
_cell.length_c   1.000
_cell.angle_alpha   90.00
_cell.angle_beta   90.00
_cell.angle_gamma   90.00
#
_symmetry.space_group_name_H-M   'P 1'
#
loop_
_entity.id
_entity.type
_entity.pdbx_description
1 polymer ?
#
loop_
_entity_poly.entity_id
_entity_poly.type
_entity_poly.pdbx_seq_one_letter_code
_entity_poly.pdbx_strand_id
1 'polypeptide(L)'
;MNDELSMEQRHELEKLAGCFSSIFSNCPDSTTLEEHHIDLTSSTTVWQHPYPVPYVMRQTLCEKVEEMENTGISPYASPVVMIKKKGGSNRICIAQKLLNKLTMFDLHPFIPPTKVLQGMKNDRYFSKIDLSKGYWQIPVHQEDIPKTEFVTMDRHDKFLRMPFGMMNLLLATLTCTEKMLVRGRGHVVDYLDDTLIHMPTWANHVRNLRKPIWTASESNLYCETNKVCAWGRNYLLSWSPTLGGNNQPSG
;
A
#
# COMPACT_ATOMS: atom_id res chain seq x y z
N MET A 1 -22.81 -5.45 5.31
CA MET A 1 -22.70 -4.03 5.71
C MET A 1 -23.02 -3.91 7.19
N ASN A 2 -22.57 -2.85 7.87
CA ASN A 2 -22.67 -2.71 9.33
C ASN A 2 -24.13 -2.65 9.81
N ASP A 3 -24.52 -3.50 10.77
CA ASP A 3 -25.89 -3.55 11.31
C ASP A 3 -26.21 -2.42 12.31
N GLU A 4 -25.20 -1.64 12.70
CA GLU A 4 -25.31 -0.57 13.70
C GLU A 4 -25.57 0.81 13.09
N LEU A 5 -25.54 0.92 11.76
CA LEU A 5 -25.90 2.14 11.03
C LEU A 5 -27.40 2.22 10.77
N SER A 6 -27.97 3.42 10.83
CA SER A 6 -29.35 3.65 10.39
C SER A 6 -29.49 3.37 8.89
N MET A 7 -30.71 3.11 8.42
CA MET A 7 -30.96 2.87 6.98
C MET A 7 -30.50 4.06 6.12
N GLU A 8 -30.71 5.29 6.58
CA GLU A 8 -30.25 6.51 5.90
C GLU A 8 -28.72 6.56 5.79
N GLN A 9 -28.01 6.25 6.88
CA GLN A 9 -26.54 6.24 6.90
C GLN A 9 -25.97 5.18 5.96
N ARG A 10 -26.57 3.98 5.91
CA ARG A 10 -26.17 2.93 4.98
C ARG A 10 -26.35 3.38 3.54
N HIS A 11 -27.52 3.94 3.22
CA HIS A 11 -27.82 4.43 1.88
C HIS A 11 -26.85 5.52 1.42
N GLU A 12 -26.44 6.41 2.33
CA GLU A 12 -25.48 7.48 2.01
C GLU A 12 -24.09 6.93 1.67
N LEU A 13 -23.61 5.92 2.41
CA LEU A 13 -22.34 5.25 2.11
C LEU A 13 -22.42 4.39 0.84
N GLU A 14 -23.52 3.68 0.62
CA GLU A 14 -23.76 2.90 -0.60
C GLU A 14 -23.74 3.80 -1.83
N LYS A 15 -24.41 4.95 -1.75
CA LYS A 15 -24.40 5.95 -2.83
C LYS A 15 -22.98 6.47 -3.08
N LEU A 16 -22.24 6.77 -2.01
CA LEU A 16 -20.85 7.21 -2.12
C LEU A 16 -19.98 6.13 -2.78
N ALA A 17 -20.03 4.88 -2.30
CA ALA A 17 -19.27 3.77 -2.86
C ALA A 17 -19.67 3.48 -4.32
N GLY A 18 -20.96 3.57 -4.65
CA GLY A 18 -21.46 3.39 -6.01
C GLY A 18 -20.95 4.47 -6.97
N CYS A 19 -20.91 5.73 -6.54
CA CYS A 19 -20.36 6.83 -7.34
C CYS A 19 -18.88 6.65 -7.68
N PHE A 20 -18.11 5.96 -6.83
CA PHE A 20 -16.68 5.71 -7.03
C PHE A 20 -16.39 4.21 -7.16
N SER A 21 -17.27 3.46 -7.82
CA SER A 21 -17.07 2.02 -7.98
C SER A 21 -15.77 1.66 -8.72
N SER A 22 -15.26 2.57 -9.56
CA SER A 22 -14.01 2.42 -10.32
C SER A 22 -12.76 2.30 -9.45
N ILE A 23 -12.74 2.87 -8.24
CA ILE A 23 -11.56 2.78 -7.37
C ILE A 23 -11.42 1.42 -6.71
N PHE A 24 -12.45 0.57 -6.73
CA PHE A 24 -12.40 -0.74 -6.10
C PHE A 24 -11.96 -1.80 -7.12
N SER A 25 -10.68 -2.13 -7.13
CA SER A 25 -10.10 -3.12 -8.04
C SER A 25 -9.04 -3.99 -7.34
N ASN A 26 -9.02 -5.28 -7.68
CA ASN A 26 -7.96 -6.22 -7.24
C ASN A 26 -6.76 -6.27 -8.22
N CYS A 27 -6.91 -5.62 -9.37
CA CYS A 27 -5.89 -5.45 -10.41
C CYS A 27 -5.64 -3.95 -10.61
N PRO A 28 -4.88 -3.31 -9.70
CA PRO A 28 -4.67 -1.87 -9.75
C PRO A 28 -3.65 -1.50 -10.82
N ASP A 29 -3.86 -0.33 -11.43
CA ASP A 29 -2.88 0.34 -12.28
C ASP A 29 -1.91 1.21 -11.48
N SER A 30 -0.99 1.89 -12.18
CA SER A 30 -0.10 2.86 -11.57
C SER A 30 -0.87 4.12 -11.16
N THR A 31 -0.67 4.58 -9.92
CA THR A 31 -1.18 5.87 -9.47
C THR A 31 -0.35 7.02 -10.04
N THR A 32 -0.94 8.22 -10.11
CA THR A 32 -0.26 9.47 -10.50
C THR A 32 0.08 10.37 -9.30
N LEU A 33 -0.21 9.95 -8.05
CA LEU A 33 0.04 10.78 -6.86
C LEU A 33 1.51 10.85 -6.46
N GLU A 34 2.23 9.74 -6.61
CA GLU A 34 3.56 9.55 -6.06
C GLU A 34 4.40 8.73 -7.03
N GLU A 35 5.69 9.03 -7.10
CA GLU A 35 6.68 8.21 -7.79
C GLU A 35 7.78 7.81 -6.80
N HIS A 36 8.23 6.57 -6.86
CA HIS A 36 9.30 6.10 -6.00
C HIS A 36 10.66 6.44 -6.61
N HIS A 37 11.42 7.27 -5.90
CA HIS A 37 12.81 7.60 -6.21
C HIS A 37 13.79 6.72 -5.42
N ILE A 38 14.88 6.32 -6.07
CA ILE A 38 15.95 5.49 -5.50
C ILE A 38 17.25 6.31 -5.45
N ASP A 39 17.34 7.21 -4.48
CA ASP A 39 18.55 8.00 -4.25
C ASP A 39 19.66 7.13 -3.67
N LEU A 40 20.84 7.15 -4.29
CA LEU A 40 21.98 6.35 -3.86
C LEU A 40 23.05 7.22 -3.20
N THR A 41 23.66 6.70 -2.15
CA THR A 41 24.83 7.28 -1.47
C THR A 41 26.13 7.15 -2.27
N SER A 42 26.14 6.32 -3.32
CA SER A 42 27.29 6.03 -4.16
C SER A 42 26.87 5.77 -5.61
N SER A 43 27.77 6.03 -6.56
CA SER A 43 27.63 5.65 -7.97
C SER A 43 28.01 4.19 -8.25
N THR A 44 28.43 3.43 -7.22
CA THR A 44 28.75 2.01 -7.35
C THR A 44 27.51 1.21 -7.76
N THR A 45 27.63 0.45 -8.84
CA THR A 45 26.56 -0.41 -9.35
C THR A 45 26.56 -1.75 -8.61
N VAL A 46 25.40 -2.42 -8.58
CA VAL A 46 25.18 -3.64 -7.80
C VAL A 46 24.65 -4.73 -8.69
N TRP A 47 25.47 -5.75 -8.92
CA TRP A 47 25.05 -6.92 -9.69
C TRP A 47 25.26 -8.20 -8.88
N GLN A 48 24.26 -9.09 -8.92
CA GLN A 48 24.25 -10.34 -8.19
C GLN A 48 23.74 -11.47 -9.08
N HIS A 49 24.37 -12.64 -8.96
CA HIS A 49 23.93 -13.85 -9.66
C HIS A 49 22.53 -14.31 -9.19
N PRO A 50 21.70 -14.88 -10.09
CA PRO A 50 20.43 -15.47 -9.72
C PRO A 50 20.61 -16.64 -8.74
N TYR A 51 19.67 -16.79 -7.82
CA TYR A 51 19.66 -17.94 -6.92
C TYR A 51 19.11 -19.19 -7.63
N PRO A 52 19.63 -20.39 -7.32
CA PRO A 52 19.03 -21.63 -7.77
C PRO A 52 17.61 -21.77 -7.22
N VAL A 53 16.66 -22.08 -8.10
CA VAL A 53 15.26 -22.31 -7.75
C VAL A 53 14.92 -23.78 -8.04
N PRO A 54 14.32 -24.54 -7.10
CA PRO A 54 13.90 -25.91 -7.34
C PRO A 54 13.02 -26.03 -8.58
N TYR A 55 13.20 -27.10 -9.37
CA TYR A 55 12.51 -27.28 -10.65
C TYR A 55 10.99 -27.12 -10.56
N VAL A 56 10.38 -27.65 -9.49
CA VAL A 56 8.93 -27.56 -9.22
C VAL A 56 8.43 -26.11 -9.08
N MET A 57 9.29 -25.18 -8.67
CA MET A 57 8.93 -23.76 -8.51
C MET A 57 9.27 -22.91 -9.74
N ARG A 58 10.00 -23.45 -10.73
CA ARG A 58 10.38 -22.69 -11.93
C ARG A 58 9.17 -22.24 -12.72
N GLN A 59 8.18 -23.12 -12.91
CA GLN A 59 6.96 -22.76 -13.65
C GLN A 59 6.23 -21.59 -13.00
N THR A 60 5.99 -21.64 -11.68
CA THR A 60 5.35 -20.54 -10.94
C THR A 60 6.18 -19.25 -10.97
N LEU A 61 7.51 -19.35 -11.03
CA LEU A 61 8.38 -18.20 -11.18
C LEU A 61 8.20 -17.60 -12.59
N CYS A 62 8.26 -18.40 -13.64
CA CYS A 62 8.07 -17.95 -15.02
C CYS A 62 6.71 -17.26 -15.21
N GLU A 63 5.61 -17.88 -14.78
CA GLU A 63 4.26 -17.32 -14.87
C GLU A 63 4.16 -15.93 -14.23
N LYS A 64 4.73 -15.78 -13.02
CA LYS A 64 4.68 -14.50 -12.30
C LYS A 64 5.65 -13.45 -12.85
N VAL A 65 6.72 -13.86 -13.53
CA VAL A 65 7.66 -12.92 -14.16
C VAL A 65 7.15 -12.55 -15.56
N GLU A 66 6.35 -13.37 -16.23
CA GLU A 66 5.61 -12.98 -17.45
C GLU A 66 4.62 -11.84 -17.19
N GLU A 67 4.07 -11.73 -15.98
CA GLU A 67 3.28 -10.55 -15.57
C GLU A 67 4.13 -9.26 -15.48
N MET A 68 5.46 -9.33 -15.67
CA MET A 68 6.42 -8.23 -15.60
C MET A 68 7.07 -8.04 -16.98
N GLU A 69 6.91 -6.86 -17.59
CA GLU A 69 7.44 -6.56 -18.93
C GLU A 69 8.45 -5.39 -18.89
N ASN A 70 9.74 -5.66 -19.11
CA ASN A 70 10.70 -4.74 -19.75
C ASN A 70 12.03 -5.43 -20.08
N THR A 71 12.39 -5.54 -21.36
CA THR A 71 13.65 -6.19 -21.80
C THR A 71 14.80 -5.19 -21.94
N GLY A 72 15.86 -5.36 -21.17
CA GLY A 72 17.15 -4.69 -21.36
C GLY A 72 18.04 -4.81 -20.13
N ILE A 73 19.35 -5.00 -20.32
CA ILE A 73 20.30 -5.24 -19.22
C ILE A 73 20.82 -3.92 -18.65
N SER A 74 20.77 -3.79 -17.33
CA SER A 74 21.25 -2.68 -16.51
C SER A 74 22.53 -3.08 -15.78
N PRO A 75 23.37 -2.12 -15.35
CA PRO A 75 24.47 -2.42 -14.44
C PRO A 75 24.00 -2.83 -13.04
N TYR A 76 22.70 -2.76 -12.76
CA TYR A 76 22.09 -3.31 -11.55
C TYR A 76 21.44 -4.67 -11.86
N ALA A 77 21.53 -5.62 -10.94
CA ALA A 77 20.70 -6.82 -10.97
C ALA A 77 20.61 -7.45 -9.57
N SER A 78 19.39 -7.62 -9.08
CA SER A 78 19.11 -8.29 -7.81
C SER A 78 18.41 -9.63 -8.05
N PRO A 79 18.78 -10.72 -7.34
CA PRO A 79 18.23 -12.03 -7.63
C PRO A 79 16.83 -12.17 -7.04
N VAL A 80 15.97 -12.93 -7.73
CA VAL A 80 14.65 -13.27 -7.23
C VAL A 80 14.72 -14.35 -6.15
N VAL A 81 13.91 -14.21 -5.11
CA VAL A 81 13.68 -15.21 -4.07
C VAL A 81 12.18 -15.52 -3.95
N MET A 82 11.86 -16.80 -3.78
CA MET A 82 10.50 -17.27 -3.57
C MET A 82 10.26 -17.51 -2.09
N ILE A 83 9.27 -16.83 -1.51
CA ILE A 83 8.90 -16.96 -0.10
C ILE A 83 7.51 -17.59 0.01
N LYS A 84 7.37 -18.64 0.80
CA LYS A 84 6.05 -19.24 1.10
C LYS A 84 5.27 -18.34 2.06
N LYS A 85 4.06 -17.95 1.69
CA LYS A 85 3.09 -17.29 2.58
C LYS A 85 2.56 -18.30 3.59
N LYS A 86 2.11 -17.82 4.76
CA LYS A 86 1.42 -18.64 5.78
C LYS A 86 0.19 -19.42 5.24
N GLY A 87 -0.36 -19.02 4.10
CA GLY A 87 -1.47 -19.71 3.41
C GLY A 87 -1.04 -20.66 2.28
N GLY A 88 0.25 -21.03 2.19
CA GLY A 88 0.76 -21.99 1.20
C GLY A 88 1.09 -21.42 -0.18
N SER A 89 0.60 -20.22 -0.53
CA SER A 89 0.94 -19.55 -1.78
C SER A 89 2.37 -18.99 -1.78
N ASN A 90 3.03 -18.97 -2.95
CA ASN A 90 4.36 -18.40 -3.10
C ASN A 90 4.31 -16.89 -3.38
N ARG A 91 5.24 -16.12 -2.82
CA ARG A 91 5.45 -14.69 -3.11
C ARG A 91 6.83 -14.52 -3.74
N ILE A 92 6.87 -13.81 -4.86
CA ILE A 92 8.13 -13.32 -5.43
C ILE A 92 8.58 -12.14 -4.59
N CYS A 93 9.82 -12.21 -4.11
CA CYS A 93 10.52 -11.12 -3.46
C CYS A 93 11.86 -10.94 -4.14
N ILE A 94 12.39 -9.73 -4.11
CA ILE A 94 13.68 -9.43 -4.74
C ILE A 94 14.69 -9.22 -3.63
N ALA A 95 15.83 -9.89 -3.71
CA ALA A 95 16.85 -9.80 -2.69
C ALA A 95 17.66 -8.49 -2.85
N GLN A 96 17.00 -7.35 -2.71
CA GLN A 96 17.55 -5.99 -2.85
C GLN A 96 18.51 -5.59 -1.71
N LYS A 97 19.10 -6.56 -0.99
CA LYS A 97 19.93 -6.26 0.20
C LYS A 97 21.14 -5.39 -0.13
N LEU A 98 21.76 -5.58 -1.29
CA LEU A 98 22.91 -4.78 -1.69
C LEU A 98 22.50 -3.39 -2.19
N LEU A 99 21.43 -3.30 -3.01
CA LEU A 99 20.89 -2.01 -3.44
C LEU A 99 20.45 -1.17 -2.23
N ASN A 100 19.68 -1.77 -1.31
CA ASN A 100 19.19 -1.10 -0.11
C ASN A 100 20.30 -0.58 0.82
N LYS A 101 21.51 -1.16 0.79
CA LYS A 101 22.66 -0.64 1.55
C LYS A 101 23.22 0.64 0.94
N LEU A 102 23.04 0.83 -0.37
CA LEU A 102 23.47 2.01 -1.09
C LEU A 102 22.37 3.07 -1.13
N THR A 103 21.09 2.69 -1.00
CA THR A 103 19.97 3.63 -0.97
C THR A 103 20.05 4.54 0.24
N MET A 104 19.88 5.85 0.03
CA MET A 104 19.71 6.83 1.11
C MET A 104 18.44 6.49 1.89
N PHE A 105 18.60 6.22 3.18
CA PHE A 105 17.46 6.00 4.04
C PHE A 105 16.82 7.35 4.40
N ASP A 106 15.52 7.46 4.17
CA ASP A 106 14.76 8.67 4.51
C ASP A 106 13.81 8.38 5.68
N LEU A 107 13.82 9.29 6.65
CA LEU A 107 13.10 9.19 7.90
C LEU A 107 11.77 9.94 7.79
N HIS A 108 10.68 9.19 7.68
CA HIS A 108 9.36 9.76 7.89
C HIS A 108 9.07 9.92 9.39
N PRO A 109 8.50 11.05 9.86
CA PRO A 109 8.10 11.22 11.26
C PRO A 109 7.07 10.16 11.67
N PHE A 110 7.46 9.24 12.54
CA PHE A 110 6.54 8.22 13.04
C PHE A 110 5.75 8.74 14.24
N ILE A 111 4.42 8.73 14.15
CA ILE A 111 3.54 9.06 15.28
C ILE A 111 3.26 7.77 16.07
N PRO A 112 3.57 7.72 17.38
CA PRO A 112 3.26 6.56 18.20
C PRO A 112 1.76 6.22 18.18
N PRO A 113 1.38 4.93 18.11
CA PRO A 113 -0.02 4.51 18.11
C PRO A 113 -0.84 5.08 19.27
N THR A 114 -0.21 5.21 20.45
CA THR A 114 -0.86 5.76 21.65
C THR A 114 -1.28 7.22 21.48
N LYS A 115 -0.46 8.04 20.82
CA LYS A 115 -0.79 9.45 20.52
C LYS A 115 -1.91 9.54 19.50
N VAL A 116 -1.89 8.66 18.50
CA VAL A 116 -2.94 8.56 17.50
C VAL A 116 -4.29 8.22 18.17
N LEU A 117 -4.32 7.18 19.03
CA LEU A 117 -5.52 6.77 19.74
C LEU A 117 -6.06 7.86 20.70
N GLN A 118 -5.18 8.62 21.34
CA GLN A 118 -5.60 9.76 22.18
C GLN A 118 -6.33 10.84 21.37
N GLY A 119 -5.89 11.09 20.14
CA GLY A 119 -6.54 12.05 19.23
C GLY A 119 -7.96 11.65 18.84
N MET A 120 -8.29 10.35 18.90
CA MET A 120 -9.58 9.79 18.50
C MET A 120 -10.60 9.63 19.62
N LYS A 121 -10.24 9.97 20.87
CA LYS A 121 -11.04 9.58 22.07
C LYS A 121 -12.49 10.07 22.04
N ASN A 122 -12.76 11.20 21.37
CA ASN A 122 -14.08 11.81 21.30
C ASN A 122 -14.80 11.55 19.97
N ASP A 123 -14.20 10.72 19.10
CA ASP A 123 -14.78 10.41 17.80
C ASP A 123 -15.73 9.22 17.90
N ARG A 124 -16.77 9.28 17.08
CA ARG A 124 -17.86 8.32 17.08
C ARG A 124 -17.88 7.49 15.81
N TYR A 125 -17.40 8.00 14.70
CA TYR A 125 -17.50 7.34 13.40
C TYR A 125 -16.10 7.10 12.85
N PHE A 126 -15.87 5.88 12.36
CA PHE A 126 -14.58 5.40 11.88
C PHE A 126 -14.75 4.73 10.51
N SER A 127 -13.86 5.05 9.58
CA SER A 127 -13.76 4.39 8.28
C SER A 127 -12.31 4.08 8.00
N LYS A 128 -12.04 2.84 7.60
CA LYS A 128 -10.73 2.43 7.13
C LYS A 128 -10.69 2.41 5.60
N ILE A 129 -9.65 2.98 5.02
CA ILE A 129 -9.31 2.86 3.60
C ILE A 129 -8.08 1.97 3.51
N ASP A 130 -8.25 0.81 2.90
CA ASP A 130 -7.16 -0.14 2.61
C ASP A 130 -6.84 -0.06 1.12
N LEU A 131 -5.59 0.24 0.76
CA LEU A 131 -5.15 0.26 -0.63
C LEU A 131 -4.96 -1.17 -1.19
N SER A 132 -5.44 -1.39 -2.41
CA SER A 132 -5.26 -2.66 -3.12
C SER A 132 -3.82 -2.81 -3.59
N LYS A 133 -3.06 -3.77 -3.05
CA LYS A 133 -1.62 -3.90 -3.34
C LYS A 133 -0.86 -2.55 -3.23
N GLY A 134 -1.13 -1.75 -2.18
CA GLY A 134 -0.77 -0.32 -2.08
C GLY A 134 0.58 0.09 -2.69
N TYR A 135 1.71 -0.45 -2.20
CA TYR A 135 3.03 -0.11 -2.72
C TYR A 135 3.21 -0.44 -4.23
N TRP A 136 2.54 -1.48 -4.74
CA TRP A 136 2.62 -1.90 -6.15
C TRP A 136 1.87 -0.96 -7.10
N GLN A 137 1.12 0.02 -6.58
CA GLN A 137 0.50 1.06 -7.39
C GLN A 137 1.48 2.22 -7.65
N ILE A 138 2.52 2.37 -6.85
CA ILE A 138 3.45 3.49 -6.93
C ILE A 138 4.44 3.22 -8.07
N PRO A 139 4.43 3.98 -9.17
CA PRO A 139 5.42 3.85 -10.24
C PRO A 139 6.83 4.16 -9.72
N VAL A 140 7.83 3.51 -10.29
CA VAL A 140 9.24 3.88 -10.07
C VAL A 140 9.58 5.02 -11.02
N HIS A 141 10.27 6.04 -10.51
CA HIS A 141 10.71 7.17 -11.35
C HIS A 141 11.53 6.67 -12.54
N GLN A 142 11.31 7.25 -13.73
CA GLN A 142 11.82 6.72 -15.00
C GLN A 142 13.35 6.48 -14.99
N GLU A 143 14.12 7.37 -14.36
CA GLU A 143 15.58 7.26 -14.26
C GLU A 143 16.06 6.17 -13.28
N ASP A 144 15.18 5.75 -12.38
CA ASP A 144 15.48 4.75 -11.35
C ASP A 144 15.04 3.34 -11.75
N ILE A 145 14.22 3.18 -12.80
CA ILE A 145 13.81 1.88 -13.35
C ILE A 145 15.01 0.93 -13.56
N PRO A 146 16.16 1.36 -14.14
CA PRO A 146 17.33 0.48 -14.28
C PRO A 146 17.87 -0.07 -12.94
N LYS A 147 17.72 0.65 -11.83
CA LYS A 147 18.18 0.21 -10.49
C LYS A 147 17.32 -0.94 -9.95
N THR A 148 16.12 -1.10 -10.47
CA THR A 148 15.16 -2.13 -10.04
C THR A 148 15.36 -3.47 -10.73
N GLU A 149 16.30 -3.57 -11.66
CA GLU A 149 16.53 -4.79 -12.43
C GLU A 149 16.71 -6.00 -11.53
N PHE A 150 16.05 -7.08 -11.91
CA PHE A 150 16.15 -8.36 -11.26
C PHE A 150 16.50 -9.46 -12.24
N VAL A 151 17.11 -10.50 -11.70
CA VAL A 151 17.59 -11.65 -12.47
C VAL A 151 17.03 -12.95 -11.91
N THR A 152 16.57 -13.79 -12.82
CA THR A 152 16.22 -15.19 -12.60
C THR A 152 17.22 -16.07 -13.36
N MET A 153 17.11 -17.40 -13.23
CA MET A 153 17.98 -18.29 -14.01
C MET A 153 17.80 -18.16 -15.52
N ASP A 154 16.64 -17.67 -15.97
CA ASP A 154 16.23 -17.76 -17.36
C ASP A 154 16.06 -16.37 -18.02
N ARG A 155 15.92 -15.28 -17.24
CA ARG A 155 15.74 -13.91 -17.75
C ARG A 155 16.16 -12.80 -16.78
N HIS A 156 16.39 -11.62 -17.37
CA HIS A 156 16.50 -10.32 -16.70
C HIS A 156 15.23 -9.51 -16.98
N ASP A 157 14.75 -8.75 -16.00
CA ASP A 157 13.65 -7.81 -16.18
C ASP A 157 13.72 -6.66 -15.15
N LYS A 158 12.87 -5.64 -15.28
CA LYS A 158 12.83 -4.44 -14.44
C LYS A 158 11.43 -4.21 -13.90
N PHE A 159 11.36 -3.53 -12.76
CA PHE A 159 10.09 -3.09 -12.22
C PHE A 159 9.75 -1.69 -12.69
N LEU A 160 8.54 -1.53 -13.22
CA LEU A 160 7.95 -0.22 -13.51
C LEU A 160 7.23 0.37 -12.29
N ARG A 161 6.92 -0.47 -11.30
CA ARG A 161 6.21 -0.12 -10.07
C ARG A 161 6.95 -0.69 -8.88
N MET A 162 6.84 -0.06 -7.72
CA MET A 162 7.66 -0.41 -6.57
C MET A 162 7.45 -1.89 -6.14
N PRO A 163 8.49 -2.76 -6.21
CA PRO A 163 8.40 -4.12 -5.72
C PRO A 163 8.56 -4.19 -4.20
N PHE A 164 8.09 -5.29 -3.61
CA PHE A 164 8.30 -5.56 -2.20
C PHE A 164 9.80 -5.79 -1.89
N GLY A 165 10.25 -5.19 -0.79
CA GLY A 165 11.61 -5.37 -0.27
C GLY A 165 12.59 -4.24 -0.61
N MET A 166 12.14 -3.18 -1.27
CA MET A 166 12.92 -1.96 -1.45
C MET A 166 13.01 -1.14 -0.15
N MET A 167 14.13 -0.42 0.00
CA MET A 167 14.27 0.63 1.01
C MET A 167 13.20 1.73 0.79
N ASN A 168 12.78 2.40 1.86
CA ASN A 168 11.79 3.50 1.82
C ASN A 168 10.40 3.11 1.29
N LEU A 169 10.06 1.82 1.20
CA LEU A 169 8.73 1.35 0.78
C LEU A 169 7.58 1.90 1.61
N LEU A 170 7.77 1.93 2.93
CA LEU A 170 6.78 2.51 3.84
C LEU A 170 6.67 4.02 3.65
N LEU A 171 7.79 4.72 3.43
CA LEU A 171 7.78 6.16 3.19
C LEU A 171 7.01 6.50 1.92
N ALA A 172 7.30 5.85 0.79
CA ALA A 172 6.58 6.10 -0.46
C ALA A 172 5.07 5.83 -0.31
N THR A 173 4.70 4.75 0.38
CA THR A 173 3.30 4.42 0.65
C THR A 173 2.63 5.48 1.53
N LEU A 174 3.29 5.94 2.59
CA LEU A 174 2.79 7.00 3.47
C LEU A 174 2.67 8.35 2.74
N THR A 175 3.66 8.75 1.94
CA THR A 175 3.58 9.98 1.15
C THR A 175 2.42 9.92 0.16
N CYS A 176 2.19 8.76 -0.46
CA CYS A 176 1.06 8.54 -1.36
C CYS A 176 -0.29 8.70 -0.63
N THR A 177 -0.45 8.08 0.55
CA THR A 177 -1.67 8.22 1.34
C THR A 177 -1.84 9.65 1.87
N GLU A 178 -0.79 10.32 2.32
CA GLU A 178 -0.85 11.71 2.76
C GLU A 178 -1.30 12.66 1.63
N LYS A 179 -0.81 12.44 0.40
CA LYS A 179 -1.25 13.17 -0.79
C LYS A 179 -2.71 12.88 -1.13
N MET A 180 -3.15 11.63 -1.05
CA MET A 180 -4.55 11.24 -1.23
C MET A 180 -5.46 12.02 -0.26
N LEU A 181 -5.02 12.21 0.98
CA LEU A 181 -5.79 12.85 2.04
C LEU A 181 -5.82 14.38 1.98
N VAL A 182 -4.96 15.01 1.15
CA VAL A 182 -4.85 16.47 0.93
C VAL A 182 -4.79 17.26 2.24
N ARG A 183 -3.58 17.46 2.78
CA ARG A 183 -3.19 18.49 3.79
C ARG A 183 -4.34 19.03 4.65
N GLY A 184 -4.84 18.21 5.59
CA GLY A 184 -5.91 18.59 6.51
C GLY A 184 -5.75 17.92 7.87
N ARG A 185 -5.02 18.58 8.77
CA ARG A 185 -4.72 18.10 10.13
C ARG A 185 -5.99 17.85 10.95
N GLY A 186 -6.04 16.69 11.61
CA GLY A 186 -6.79 16.49 12.86
C GLY A 186 -7.50 15.15 12.99
N HIS A 187 -8.06 14.64 11.88
CA HIS A 187 -9.09 13.58 11.95
C HIS A 187 -8.91 12.47 10.90
N VAL A 188 -7.72 12.41 10.33
CA VAL A 188 -7.30 11.36 9.41
C VAL A 188 -5.90 10.94 9.83
N VAL A 189 -5.70 9.63 9.96
CA VAL A 189 -4.43 9.08 10.40
C VAL A 189 -4.00 7.96 9.48
N ASP A 190 -2.84 8.15 8.87
CA ASP A 190 -2.12 7.10 8.18
C ASP A 190 -1.24 6.35 9.16
N TYR A 191 -1.31 5.03 9.11
CA TYR A 191 -0.44 4.15 9.88
C TYR A 191 0.00 2.99 9.03
N LEU A 192 1.23 3.09 8.55
CA LEU A 192 1.83 2.14 7.62
C LEU A 192 0.94 1.99 6.36
N ASP A 193 0.31 0.84 6.19
CA ASP A 193 -0.52 0.53 5.01
C ASP A 193 -2.01 0.88 5.23
N ASP A 194 -2.38 1.38 6.42
CA ASP A 194 -3.76 1.56 6.86
C ASP A 194 -4.10 3.05 7.04
N THR A 195 -4.99 3.58 6.18
CA THR A 195 -5.54 4.94 6.32
C THR A 195 -6.84 4.90 7.10
N LEU A 196 -6.92 5.66 8.19
CA LEU A 196 -8.09 5.75 9.05
C LEU A 196 -8.69 7.16 9.03
N ILE A 197 -9.99 7.25 8.80
CA ILE A 197 -10.79 8.48 8.88
C ILE A 197 -11.69 8.36 10.09
N HIS A 198 -11.71 9.37 10.96
CA HIS A 198 -12.49 9.34 12.19
C HIS A 198 -13.14 10.69 12.49
N MET A 199 -14.41 10.70 12.91
CA MET A 199 -15.13 11.95 13.18
C MET A 199 -16.13 11.82 14.34
N PRO A 200 -16.45 12.92 15.04
CA PRO A 200 -17.44 12.88 16.13
C PRO A 200 -18.88 12.87 15.60
N THR A 201 -19.12 13.40 14.39
CA THR A 201 -20.45 13.51 13.79
C THR A 201 -20.51 12.85 12.41
N TRP A 202 -21.67 12.26 12.09
CA TRP A 202 -21.88 11.53 10.84
C TRP A 202 -21.70 12.42 9.60
N ALA A 203 -22.29 13.62 9.63
CA ALA A 203 -22.20 14.56 8.51
C ALA A 203 -20.74 14.96 8.20
N ASN A 204 -19.91 15.15 9.24
CA ASN A 204 -18.48 15.41 9.04
C ASN A 204 -17.75 14.16 8.55
N HIS A 205 -18.14 12.97 9.01
CA HIS A 205 -17.58 11.69 8.57
C HIS A 205 -17.72 11.50 7.07
N VAL A 206 -18.95 11.59 6.54
CA VAL A 206 -19.22 11.41 5.11
C VAL A 206 -18.52 12.49 4.28
N ARG A 207 -18.52 13.75 4.74
CA ARG A 207 -17.83 14.86 4.05
C ARG A 207 -16.32 14.61 3.93
N ASN A 208 -15.68 14.14 5.00
CA ASN A 208 -14.24 13.89 5.00
C ASN A 208 -13.87 12.58 4.32
N LEU A 209 -14.79 11.62 4.24
CA LEU A 209 -14.62 10.39 3.47
C LEU A 209 -14.66 10.66 1.96
N ARG A 210 -15.47 11.63 1.51
CA ARG A 210 -15.61 11.96 0.09
C ARG A 210 -14.32 12.49 -0.56
N LYS A 211 -13.55 13.30 0.16
CA LYS A 211 -12.31 13.91 -0.37
C LYS A 211 -11.26 12.88 -0.79
N PRO A 212 -10.80 11.96 0.07
CA PRO A 212 -9.78 10.98 -0.32
C PRO A 212 -10.27 10.00 -1.36
N ILE A 213 -11.55 9.61 -1.33
CA ILE A 213 -12.14 8.77 -2.39
C ILE A 213 -12.12 9.51 -3.74
N TRP A 214 -12.46 10.80 -3.75
CA TRP A 214 -12.36 11.63 -4.94
C TRP A 214 -10.93 11.72 -5.45
N THR A 215 -9.97 12.06 -4.57
CA THR A 215 -8.55 12.13 -4.93
C THR A 215 -8.04 10.80 -5.48
N ALA A 216 -8.43 9.68 -4.86
CA ALA A 216 -8.06 8.35 -5.30
C ALA A 216 -8.59 8.05 -6.72
N SER A 217 -9.84 8.43 -6.99
CA SER A 217 -10.44 8.30 -8.32
C SER A 217 -9.72 9.12 -9.39
N GLU A 218 -9.36 10.37 -9.08
CA GLU A 218 -8.68 11.26 -10.04
C GLU A 218 -7.22 10.86 -10.32
N SER A 219 -6.65 10.01 -9.47
CA SER A 219 -5.22 9.69 -9.50
C SER A 219 -4.90 8.21 -9.69
N ASN A 220 -5.88 7.43 -10.17
CA ASN A 220 -5.74 6.00 -10.39
C ASN A 220 -5.22 5.24 -9.15
N LEU A 221 -5.70 5.63 -7.97
CA LEU A 221 -5.39 4.94 -6.72
C LEU A 221 -6.56 4.05 -6.32
N TYR A 222 -6.27 2.77 -6.15
CA TYR A 222 -7.27 1.72 -5.98
C TYR A 222 -7.32 1.19 -4.55
N CYS A 223 -8.53 0.93 -4.08
CA CYS A 223 -8.83 0.40 -2.76
C CYS A 223 -9.28 -1.07 -2.83
N GLU A 224 -9.07 -1.80 -1.75
CA GLU A 224 -9.47 -3.20 -1.63
C GLU A 224 -11.01 -3.35 -1.64
N THR A 225 -11.51 -4.13 -2.60
CA THR A 225 -12.96 -4.37 -2.82
C THR A 225 -13.67 -4.99 -1.61
N ASN A 226 -12.98 -5.88 -0.89
CA ASN A 226 -13.56 -6.69 0.17
C ASN A 226 -13.73 -5.97 1.51
N LYS A 227 -13.24 -4.73 1.65
CA LYS A 227 -13.14 -4.01 2.92
C LYS A 227 -13.98 -2.74 3.05
N VAL A 228 -14.80 -2.42 2.04
CA VAL A 228 -15.80 -1.33 2.12
C VAL A 228 -16.77 -1.52 3.30
N CYS A 229 -16.91 -2.77 3.80
CA CYS A 229 -17.66 -3.12 5.00
C CYS A 229 -17.09 -2.56 6.34
N ALA A 230 -15.94 -1.88 6.31
CA ALA A 230 -15.33 -1.22 7.46
C ALA A 230 -15.70 0.27 7.58
N TRP A 231 -16.52 0.82 6.67
CA TRP A 231 -16.87 2.24 6.68
C TRP A 231 -18.01 2.59 7.64
N GLY A 232 -17.88 3.74 8.31
CA GLY A 232 -18.89 4.31 9.19
C GLY A 232 -19.14 3.51 10.46
N ARG A 233 -18.16 2.76 10.96
CA ARG A 233 -18.30 2.03 12.23
C ARG A 233 -18.32 3.00 13.40
N ASN A 234 -19.05 2.62 14.44
CA ASN A 234 -19.13 3.34 15.71
C ASN A 234 -17.99 3.00 16.69
N TYR A 235 -17.12 2.06 16.32
CA TYR A 235 -15.93 1.66 17.04
C TYR A 235 -14.77 1.45 16.08
N LEU A 236 -13.55 1.58 16.60
CA LEU A 236 -12.33 1.28 15.87
C LEU A 236 -12.12 -0.23 15.83
N LEU A 237 -12.20 -0.84 14.65
CA LEU A 237 -11.71 -2.21 14.44
C LEU A 237 -10.19 -2.27 14.69
N SER A 238 -9.67 -3.41 15.14
CA SER A 238 -8.24 -3.61 15.43
C SER A 238 -7.38 -3.00 14.31
N TRP A 239 -6.71 -1.89 14.65
CA TRP A 239 -6.03 -1.02 13.68
C TRP A 239 -4.78 -1.68 13.06
N SER A 240 -4.23 -2.69 13.74
CA SER A 240 -3.21 -3.62 13.24
C SER A 240 -3.26 -4.90 14.10
N PRO A 241 -2.89 -6.09 13.58
CA PRO A 241 -2.67 -7.29 14.40
C PRO A 241 -1.73 -7.08 15.60
N THR A 242 -0.85 -6.08 15.53
CA THR A 242 0.10 -5.72 16.60
C THR A 242 -0.46 -4.76 17.65
N LEU A 243 -1.64 -4.18 17.44
CA LEU A 243 -2.26 -3.17 18.31
C LEU A 243 -3.62 -3.62 18.86
N GLY A 244 -3.86 -4.93 18.92
CA GLY A 244 -5.12 -5.52 19.38
C GLY A 244 -5.47 -5.18 20.83
N GLY A 245 -6.10 -4.02 21.03
CA GLY A 245 -6.96 -3.74 22.17
C GLY A 245 -8.40 -3.84 21.71
N ASN A 246 -9.10 -4.90 22.11
CA ASN A 246 -10.54 -5.02 21.93
C ASN A 246 -11.23 -3.93 22.76
N ASN A 247 -11.54 -2.78 22.15
CA ASN A 247 -12.58 -1.91 22.65
C ASN A 247 -13.90 -2.36 22.03
N GLN A 248 -14.40 -3.52 22.47
CA GLN A 248 -15.82 -3.80 22.38
C GLN A 248 -16.55 -2.96 23.43
N PRO A 249 -17.73 -2.39 23.12
CA PRO A 249 -18.56 -1.79 24.15
C PRO A 249 -19.01 -2.89 25.11
N SER A 250 -18.63 -2.77 26.37
CA SER A 250 -19.20 -3.57 27.45
C SER A 250 -20.62 -3.08 27.72
N GLY A 251 -21.62 -3.90 27.36
CA GLY A 251 -22.97 -3.90 27.94
C GLY A 251 -23.84 -2.68 27.68
#